data_AF-A0A1H9U3P3-F1
#
_entry.id   AF-A0A1H9U3P3-F1
#
_cell.length_a   1.000
_cell.length_b   1.000
_cell.length_c   1.000
_cell.angle_alpha   90.00
_cell.angle_beta   90.00
_cell.angle_gamma   90.00
#
_symmetry.space_group_name_H-M   'P 1'
#
loop_
_entity.id
_entity.type
_entity.pdbx_description
1 polymer ?
#
loop_
_entity_poly.entity_id
_entity_poly.type
_entity_poly.pdbx_seq_one_letter_code
_entity_poly.pdbx_strand_id
1 'polypeptide(L)'
;MLGDRGADQHRGPARMLRVPRYAAMEHAFNQLGDDGISMMCSTAGLQVCLDFGEEKHLEDRWAAVHGLGPVMIALFANSPGIGGQHRGWASARMRALYGTDPVRTRPSAVCADPAAAYARRVVDTPVIVVRGPGASWIPPRRLTFAEWIDGALDRPPTSDDLDYHLTTMFPPVRPRGYIEIRYLDTPAPGGWIAPSALLVALFSDPSVVDGVLAATERAAGRWLTAARHGMADERIATAAREVVALGIESLHRTGLSHDQISVISQELEGKL
;
A
#
# COMPACT_ATOMS: atom_id res chain seq x y z
N MET A 1 -20.88 3.11 7.62
CA MET A 1 -20.26 2.85 6.31
C MET A 1 -19.33 4.03 6.00
N LEU A 2 -18.20 3.79 5.34
CA LEU A 2 -17.20 4.81 5.01
C LEU A 2 -17.65 5.79 3.89
N GLY A 3 -18.88 5.64 3.38
CA GLY A 3 -19.44 6.52 2.36
C GLY A 3 -18.66 6.38 1.04
N ASP A 4 -18.30 7.52 0.48
CA ASP A 4 -17.58 7.69 -0.79
C ASP A 4 -16.07 8.01 -0.59
N ARG A 5 -15.53 7.82 0.64
CA ARG A 5 -14.17 8.22 1.01
C ARG A 5 -13.29 7.06 1.45
N GLY A 6 -11.98 7.26 1.36
CA GLY A 6 -10.96 6.32 1.86
C GLY A 6 -10.77 6.32 3.38
N ALA A 7 -11.43 7.23 4.11
CA ALA A 7 -11.39 7.29 5.57
C ALA A 7 -12.68 7.87 6.17
N ASP A 8 -13.05 7.42 7.37
CA ASP A 8 -14.20 7.92 8.12
C ASP A 8 -13.82 9.27 8.74
N GLN A 9 -14.50 10.34 8.36
CA GLN A 9 -14.16 11.68 8.86
C GLN A 9 -14.82 12.01 10.21
N HIS A 10 -15.83 11.25 10.62
CA HIS A 10 -16.74 11.65 11.70
C HIS A 10 -16.62 10.76 12.93
N ARG A 11 -16.52 9.44 12.74
CA ARG A 11 -16.51 8.49 13.85
C ARG A 11 -15.09 8.28 14.36
N GLY A 12 -14.94 8.33 15.68
CA GLY A 12 -13.72 7.87 16.33
C GLY A 12 -13.48 6.38 16.06
N PRO A 13 -12.22 5.94 15.90
CA PRO A 13 -11.91 4.56 15.61
C PRO A 13 -12.25 3.66 16.81
N ALA A 14 -12.97 2.57 16.56
CA ALA A 14 -13.32 1.60 17.58
C ALA A 14 -13.33 0.18 16.99
N ARG A 15 -12.58 -0.74 17.60
CA ARG A 15 -12.53 -2.13 17.14
C ARG A 15 -13.80 -2.89 17.49
N MET A 16 -14.57 -3.24 16.46
CA MET A 16 -15.78 -4.07 16.61
C MET A 16 -15.47 -5.57 16.61
N LEU A 17 -14.47 -6.00 15.82
CA LEU A 17 -14.11 -7.42 15.68
C LEU A 17 -13.33 -7.90 16.90
N ARG A 18 -13.87 -8.89 17.61
CA ARG A 18 -13.30 -9.45 18.85
C ARG A 18 -12.41 -10.68 18.66
N VAL A 19 -12.09 -11.04 17.42
CA VAL A 19 -11.23 -12.21 17.14
C VAL A 19 -9.79 -11.97 17.59
N PRO A 20 -9.03 -13.01 18.02
CA PRO A 20 -7.71 -12.86 18.62
C PRO A 20 -6.70 -12.10 17.75
N ARG A 21 -6.76 -12.27 16.43
CA ARG A 21 -5.92 -11.54 15.46
C ARG A 21 -6.00 -10.02 15.65
N TYR A 22 -7.20 -9.45 15.65
CA TYR A 22 -7.36 -8.00 15.73
C TYR A 22 -7.10 -7.47 17.14
N ALA A 23 -7.35 -8.27 18.18
CA ALA A 23 -6.93 -7.93 19.54
C ALA A 23 -5.40 -7.83 19.66
N ALA A 24 -4.67 -8.77 19.05
CA ALA A 24 -3.20 -8.75 19.05
C ALA A 24 -2.61 -7.60 18.22
N MET A 25 -3.21 -7.29 17.07
CA MET A 25 -2.85 -6.12 16.26
C MET A 25 -3.09 -4.80 17.02
N GLU A 26 -4.26 -4.61 17.62
CA GLU A 26 -4.56 -3.41 18.43
C GLU A 26 -3.58 -3.27 19.60
N HIS A 27 -3.32 -4.37 20.33
CA HIS A 27 -2.34 -4.38 21.41
C HIS A 27 -0.95 -3.93 20.94
N ALA A 28 -0.50 -4.41 19.79
CA ALA A 28 0.80 -4.06 19.24
C ALA A 28 0.88 -2.58 18.83
N PHE A 29 -0.13 -2.08 18.12
CA PHE A 29 -0.09 -0.73 17.53
C PHE A 29 -0.44 0.38 18.52
N ASN A 30 -1.28 0.14 19.53
CA ASN A 30 -1.59 1.14 20.55
C ASN A 30 -0.36 1.68 21.27
N GLN A 31 0.72 0.90 21.30
CA GLN A 31 2.00 1.30 21.91
C GLN A 31 2.72 2.40 21.11
N LEU A 32 2.28 2.69 19.88
CA LEU A 32 2.86 3.68 18.97
C LEU A 32 1.95 4.91 18.75
N GLY A 33 0.72 4.88 19.29
CA GLY A 33 -0.27 5.95 19.19
C GLY A 33 -1.55 5.54 18.46
N ASP A 34 -2.38 6.53 18.13
CA ASP A 34 -3.76 6.30 17.65
C ASP A 34 -3.86 5.94 16.16
N ASP A 35 -2.76 6.04 15.41
CA ASP A 35 -2.75 5.80 13.97
C ASP A 35 -3.04 4.33 13.63
N GLY A 36 -2.64 3.39 14.49
CA GLY A 36 -2.91 1.96 14.29
C GLY A 36 -4.38 1.58 14.38
N ILE A 37 -5.07 2.05 15.44
CA ILE A 37 -6.51 1.80 15.58
C ILE A 37 -7.30 2.55 14.50
N SER A 38 -6.84 3.73 14.10
CA SER A 38 -7.41 4.51 13.00
C SER A 38 -7.30 3.77 11.66
N MET A 39 -6.12 3.25 11.33
CA MET A 39 -5.89 2.42 10.14
C MET A 39 -6.81 1.18 10.16
N MET A 40 -6.87 0.48 11.29
CA MET A 40 -7.65 -0.76 11.42
C MET A 40 -9.16 -0.56 11.31
N CYS A 41 -9.70 0.56 11.79
CA CYS A 41 -11.14 0.71 12.01
C CYS A 41 -11.80 1.85 11.23
N SER A 42 -11.02 2.76 10.66
CA SER A 42 -11.53 3.99 10.05
C SER A 42 -10.97 4.28 8.65
N THR A 43 -10.31 3.30 8.00
CA THR A 43 -9.81 3.45 6.62
C THR A 43 -10.35 2.40 5.66
N ALA A 44 -10.41 2.73 4.38
CA ALA A 44 -10.63 1.81 3.26
C ALA A 44 -9.69 2.16 2.10
N GLY A 45 -9.05 1.13 1.53
CA GLY A 45 -8.17 1.28 0.39
C GLY A 45 -8.56 0.35 -0.75
N LEU A 46 -8.36 0.81 -1.99
CA LEU A 46 -8.35 -0.04 -3.17
C LEU A 46 -6.99 -0.74 -3.27
N GLN A 47 -7.00 -2.03 -3.57
CA GLN A 47 -5.79 -2.82 -3.77
C GLN A 47 -5.85 -3.46 -5.15
N VAL A 48 -4.76 -3.33 -5.91
CA VAL A 48 -4.63 -3.87 -7.27
C VAL A 48 -3.46 -4.85 -7.25
N CYS A 49 -3.70 -6.07 -7.73
CA CYS A 49 -2.69 -7.11 -7.82
C CYS A 49 -2.24 -7.23 -9.28
N LEU A 50 -0.93 -7.10 -9.52
CA LEU A 50 -0.31 -7.25 -10.83
C LEU A 50 0.72 -8.38 -10.79
N ASP A 51 0.90 -9.09 -11.89
CA ASP A 51 1.98 -10.07 -12.00
C ASP A 51 3.36 -9.41 -11.94
N PHE A 52 4.32 -10.13 -11.36
CA PHE A 52 5.74 -9.73 -11.41
C PHE A 52 6.30 -9.72 -12.82
N GLY A 53 5.65 -10.41 -13.77
CA GLY A 53 6.19 -10.64 -15.10
C GLY A 53 7.33 -11.66 -15.06
N GLU A 54 8.18 -11.62 -16.08
CA GLU A 54 9.37 -12.47 -16.16
C GLU A 54 10.46 -12.00 -15.20
N GLU A 55 11.27 -12.93 -14.68
CA GLU A 55 12.33 -12.67 -13.70
C GLU A 55 13.32 -11.58 -14.16
N LYS A 56 13.65 -11.54 -15.46
CA LYS A 56 14.55 -10.54 -16.05
C LYS A 56 14.04 -9.09 -15.93
N HIS A 57 12.76 -8.88 -15.67
CA HIS A 57 12.13 -7.56 -15.52
C HIS A 57 11.76 -7.23 -14.07
N LEU A 58 12.10 -8.11 -13.12
CA LEU A 58 11.66 -8.01 -11.75
C LEU A 58 12.17 -6.71 -11.09
N GLU A 59 13.45 -6.37 -11.30
CA GLU A 59 14.06 -5.15 -10.74
C GLU A 59 13.35 -3.89 -11.24
N ASP A 60 13.19 -3.74 -12.55
CA ASP A 60 12.57 -2.56 -13.16
C ASP A 60 11.10 -2.43 -12.76
N ARG A 61 10.34 -3.53 -12.77
CA ARG A 61 8.92 -3.50 -12.36
C ARG A 61 8.78 -3.19 -10.87
N TRP A 62 9.68 -3.69 -10.04
CA TRP A 62 9.72 -3.38 -8.61
C TRP A 62 10.07 -1.91 -8.35
N ALA A 63 11.03 -1.36 -9.09
CA ALA A 63 11.39 0.05 -9.04
C ALA A 63 10.22 0.93 -9.51
N ALA A 64 9.60 0.59 -10.65
CA ALA A 64 8.49 1.34 -11.24
C ALA A 64 7.27 1.41 -10.32
N VAL A 65 6.88 0.29 -9.70
CA VAL A 65 5.70 0.29 -8.81
C VAL A 65 5.93 1.11 -7.54
N HIS A 66 7.18 1.20 -7.06
CA HIS A 66 7.55 2.08 -5.95
C HIS A 66 7.67 3.54 -6.38
N GLY A 67 8.19 3.82 -7.58
CA GLY A 67 8.23 5.15 -8.18
C GLY A 67 6.84 5.74 -8.39
N LEU A 68 5.88 4.90 -8.82
CA LEU A 68 4.48 5.29 -8.98
C LEU A 68 3.78 5.64 -7.67
N GLY A 69 4.24 5.10 -6.53
CA GLY A 69 3.56 5.24 -5.25
C GLY A 69 3.16 6.68 -4.89
N PRO A 70 4.10 7.63 -4.81
CA PRO A 70 3.79 9.03 -4.55
C PRO A 70 2.83 9.65 -5.57
N VAL A 71 2.98 9.33 -6.86
CA VAL A 71 2.14 9.84 -7.94
C VAL A 71 0.70 9.35 -7.80
N MET A 72 0.52 8.04 -7.61
CA MET A 72 -0.77 7.39 -7.50
C MET A 72 -1.49 7.75 -6.19
N ILE A 73 -0.75 7.92 -5.08
CA ILE A 73 -1.33 8.45 -3.83
C ILE A 73 -1.93 9.83 -4.08
N ALA A 74 -1.21 10.72 -4.78
CA ALA A 74 -1.66 12.07 -5.01
C ALA A 74 -2.86 12.16 -5.98
N LEU A 75 -2.79 11.44 -7.11
CA LEU A 75 -3.86 11.40 -8.11
C LEU A 75 -5.18 10.85 -7.56
N PHE A 76 -5.11 9.82 -6.71
CA PHE A 76 -6.28 9.11 -6.19
C PHE A 76 -6.53 9.35 -4.70
N ALA A 77 -5.98 10.43 -4.15
CA ALA A 77 -6.22 10.86 -2.79
C ALA A 77 -7.71 11.14 -2.56
N ASN A 78 -8.33 10.51 -1.56
CA ASN A 78 -9.76 10.63 -1.30
C ASN A 78 -10.10 10.55 0.20
N SER A 79 -9.21 11.06 1.05
CA SER A 79 -9.40 11.05 2.51
C SER A 79 -8.84 12.32 3.17
N PRO A 80 -9.54 13.46 3.14
CA PRO A 80 -9.00 14.72 3.65
C PRO A 80 -8.93 14.87 5.18
N GLY A 81 -9.26 13.79 5.90
CA GLY A 81 -9.22 13.69 7.36
C GLY A 81 -9.70 12.32 7.82
N ILE A 82 -9.54 12.02 9.11
CA ILE A 82 -9.97 10.76 9.72
C ILE A 82 -10.37 10.98 11.18
N GLY A 83 -11.58 10.61 11.58
CA GLY A 83 -12.08 10.73 12.95
C GLY A 83 -11.95 12.13 13.55
N GLY A 84 -12.11 13.18 12.76
CA GLY A 84 -11.86 14.57 13.16
C GLY A 84 -10.38 14.98 13.28
N GLN A 85 -9.45 14.05 13.14
CA GLN A 85 -7.98 14.21 13.12
C GLN A 85 -7.45 14.36 11.68
N HIS A 86 -6.15 14.68 11.58
CA HIS A 86 -5.40 14.77 10.31
C HIS A 86 -6.13 15.58 9.23
N ARG A 87 -6.72 16.72 9.62
CA ARG A 87 -7.43 17.61 8.69
C ARG A 87 -6.46 18.21 7.67
N GLY A 88 -6.92 18.33 6.43
CA GLY A 88 -6.17 18.98 5.34
C GLY A 88 -5.03 18.14 4.78
N TRP A 89 -5.02 16.84 5.04
CA TRP A 89 -4.21 15.89 4.26
C TRP A 89 -4.89 15.63 2.91
N ALA A 90 -4.14 15.22 1.89
CA ALA A 90 -4.74 14.68 0.68
C ALA A 90 -5.26 13.25 0.94
N SER A 91 -4.41 12.41 1.53
CA SER A 91 -4.74 11.07 2.01
C SER A 91 -4.37 10.89 3.49
N ALA A 92 -5.34 11.16 4.37
CA ALA A 92 -5.27 10.86 5.80
C ALA A 92 -5.21 9.35 6.05
N ARG A 93 -5.76 8.54 5.14
CA ARG A 93 -5.62 7.08 5.19
C ARG A 93 -4.16 6.66 5.09
N MET A 94 -3.40 7.18 4.12
CA MET A 94 -1.99 6.82 3.98
C MET A 94 -1.16 7.39 5.13
N ARG A 95 -1.53 8.57 5.66
CA ARG A 95 -0.95 9.09 6.90
C ARG A 95 -1.12 8.14 8.08
N ALA A 96 -2.34 7.63 8.31
CA ALA A 96 -2.61 6.69 9.40
C ALA A 96 -1.84 5.37 9.21
N LEU A 97 -1.74 4.86 7.98
CA LEU A 97 -0.94 3.67 7.68
C LEU A 97 0.54 3.89 8.04
N TYR A 98 1.15 5.01 7.62
CA TYR A 98 2.56 5.28 7.94
C TYR A 98 2.84 5.44 9.44
N GLY A 99 1.87 5.95 10.21
CA GLY A 99 1.98 6.07 11.66
C GLY A 99 1.67 4.80 12.45
N THR A 100 1.15 3.74 11.80
CA THR A 100 0.76 2.50 12.49
C THR A 100 1.95 1.78 13.11
N ASP A 101 2.93 1.38 12.28
CA ASP A 101 4.15 0.68 12.68
C ASP A 101 5.18 0.78 11.54
N PRO A 102 6.09 1.77 11.57
CA PRO A 102 6.96 2.09 10.44
C PRO A 102 7.77 0.91 9.90
N VAL A 103 8.18 -0.05 10.75
CA VAL A 103 8.95 -1.22 10.31
C VAL A 103 8.15 -2.11 9.35
N ARG A 104 6.81 -2.11 9.47
CA ARG A 104 5.87 -2.84 8.61
C ARG A 104 5.30 -2.01 7.47
N THR A 105 5.19 -0.70 7.65
CA THR A 105 4.43 0.18 6.74
C THR A 105 5.29 1.02 5.82
N ARG A 106 6.60 1.12 6.06
CA ARG A 106 7.51 1.82 5.14
C ARG A 106 7.57 1.14 3.75
N PRO A 107 7.77 1.91 2.67
CA PRO A 107 8.12 1.36 1.35
C PRO A 107 9.29 0.39 1.45
N SER A 108 9.28 -0.64 0.61
CA SER A 108 10.39 -1.59 0.54
C SER A 108 11.57 -0.99 -0.23
N ALA A 109 12.76 -1.58 -0.05
CA ALA A 109 13.95 -1.13 -0.75
C ALA A 109 13.81 -1.41 -2.26
N VAL A 110 14.24 -0.44 -3.07
CA VAL A 110 14.49 -0.63 -4.51
C VAL A 110 15.98 -0.89 -4.66
N CYS A 111 16.34 -2.10 -5.07
CA CYS A 111 17.71 -2.61 -5.11
C CYS A 111 17.78 -3.84 -6.03
N ALA A 112 19.00 -4.28 -6.35
CA ALA A 112 19.25 -5.40 -7.25
C ALA A 112 18.62 -6.75 -6.82
N ASP A 113 18.47 -7.00 -5.51
CA ASP A 113 17.78 -8.19 -5.00
C ASP A 113 16.67 -7.80 -4.00
N PRO A 114 15.50 -7.38 -4.51
CA PRO A 114 14.39 -6.97 -3.65
C PRO A 114 13.76 -8.15 -2.90
N ALA A 115 13.90 -9.38 -3.40
CA ALA A 115 13.38 -10.59 -2.77
C ALA A 115 14.15 -10.89 -1.48
N ALA A 116 15.48 -10.95 -1.53
CA ALA A 116 16.32 -11.15 -0.34
C ALA A 116 16.20 -9.98 0.65
N ALA A 117 16.13 -8.74 0.15
CA ALA A 117 15.92 -7.57 1.00
C ALA A 117 14.58 -7.63 1.74
N TYR A 118 13.51 -8.05 1.07
CA TYR A 118 12.19 -8.22 1.69
C TYR A 118 12.17 -9.39 2.68
N ALA A 119 12.78 -10.54 2.34
CA ALA A 119 12.88 -11.69 3.24
C ALA A 119 13.60 -11.33 4.55
N ARG A 120 14.73 -10.61 4.45
CA ARG A 120 15.45 -10.09 5.63
C ARG A 120 14.57 -9.17 6.46
N ARG A 121 13.88 -8.22 5.83
CA ARG A 121 12.93 -7.34 6.52
C ARG A 121 11.84 -8.13 7.25
N VAL A 122 11.30 -9.19 6.66
CA VAL A 122 10.25 -10.02 7.27
C VAL A 122 10.78 -10.67 8.54
N VAL A 123 11.96 -11.29 8.50
CA VAL A 123 12.51 -11.98 9.68
C VAL A 123 12.93 -11.02 10.79
N ASP A 124 13.41 -9.82 10.43
CA ASP A 124 13.80 -8.76 11.38
C ASP A 124 12.60 -7.99 11.95
N THR A 125 11.40 -8.16 11.38
CA THR A 125 10.20 -7.48 11.87
C THR A 125 9.67 -8.19 13.13
N PRO A 126 9.30 -7.46 14.20
CA PRO A 126 8.69 -8.04 15.39
C PRO A 126 7.53 -8.98 15.08
N VAL A 127 7.29 -10.04 15.83
CA VAL A 127 6.07 -10.84 15.74
C VAL A 127 4.97 -10.15 16.55
N ILE A 128 3.77 -10.02 15.98
CA ILE A 128 2.60 -9.47 16.71
C ILE A 128 1.49 -10.51 16.92
N VAL A 129 1.61 -11.67 16.28
CA VAL A 129 0.65 -12.78 16.44
C VAL A 129 1.42 -14.09 16.54
N VAL A 130 1.23 -14.82 17.64
CA VAL A 130 1.61 -16.23 17.78
C VAL A 130 0.33 -17.04 17.94
N ARG A 131 0.00 -17.87 16.94
CA ARG A 131 -1.25 -18.64 16.95
C ARG A 131 -1.14 -19.82 17.92
N GLY A 132 -2.24 -20.08 18.62
CA GLY A 132 -2.40 -21.19 19.55
C GLY A 132 -3.87 -21.43 19.89
N PRO A 133 -4.18 -22.48 20.68
CA PRO A 133 -5.56 -22.86 21.04
C PRO A 133 -6.22 -21.88 22.01
N GLY A 134 -5.45 -21.02 22.67
CA GLY A 134 -5.96 -20.03 23.63
C GLY A 134 -6.68 -18.85 22.97
N ALA A 135 -7.40 -18.10 23.80
CA ALA A 135 -8.15 -16.92 23.37
C ALA A 135 -7.27 -15.70 23.02
N SER A 136 -6.00 -15.70 23.41
CA SER A 136 -5.03 -14.66 23.09
C SER A 136 -3.98 -15.18 22.13
N TRP A 137 -3.71 -14.42 21.08
CA TRP A 137 -2.56 -14.65 20.18
C TRP A 137 -1.48 -13.59 20.35
N ILE A 138 -1.54 -12.79 21.42
CA ILE A 138 -0.49 -11.83 21.76
C ILE A 138 0.76 -12.64 22.16
N PRO A 139 1.93 -12.39 21.54
CA PRO A 139 3.16 -13.05 21.93
C PRO A 139 3.48 -12.78 23.42
N PRO A 140 4.02 -13.76 24.16
CA PRO A 140 4.28 -13.61 25.61
C PRO A 140 5.35 -12.55 25.93
N ARG A 141 6.14 -12.16 24.92
CA ARG A 141 7.15 -11.11 24.97
C ARG A 141 7.34 -10.53 23.58
N ARG A 142 8.00 -9.36 23.50
CA ARG A 142 8.46 -8.83 22.21
C ARG A 142 9.58 -9.73 21.67
N LEU A 143 9.50 -10.05 20.39
CA LEU A 143 10.53 -10.76 19.65
C LEU A 143 10.41 -10.47 18.16
N THR A 144 11.48 -10.61 17.40
CA THR A 144 11.46 -10.73 15.93
C THR A 144 11.18 -12.17 15.50
N PHE A 145 10.88 -12.38 14.22
CA PHE A 145 10.74 -13.74 13.71
C PHE A 145 12.09 -14.46 13.67
N ALA A 146 13.19 -13.74 13.42
CA ALA A 146 14.55 -14.28 13.53
C ALA A 146 14.86 -14.76 14.96
N GLU A 147 14.53 -13.96 15.98
CA GLU A 147 14.68 -14.39 17.37
C GLU A 147 13.81 -15.63 17.68
N TRP A 148 12.62 -15.74 17.07
CA TRP A 148 11.79 -16.94 17.19
C TRP A 148 12.47 -18.18 16.58
N ILE A 149 13.08 -18.05 15.40
CA ILE A 149 13.89 -19.10 14.79
C ILE A 149 15.03 -19.51 15.74
N ASP A 150 15.67 -18.54 16.41
CA ASP A 150 16.76 -18.74 17.36
C ASP A 150 16.31 -19.24 18.75
N GLY A 151 15.06 -19.68 18.90
CA GLY A 151 14.58 -20.32 20.12
C GLY A 151 14.01 -19.35 21.17
N ALA A 152 13.55 -18.17 20.74
CA ALA A 152 12.93 -17.22 21.66
C ALA A 152 11.64 -17.74 22.34
N LEU A 153 10.91 -18.66 21.72
CA LEU A 153 9.73 -19.27 22.32
C LEU A 153 9.97 -20.77 22.54
N ASP A 154 9.19 -21.37 23.45
CA ASP A 154 9.29 -22.80 23.81
C ASP A 154 9.08 -23.75 22.61
N ARG A 155 8.49 -23.26 21.52
CA ARG A 155 8.37 -23.98 20.26
C ARG A 155 9.06 -23.23 19.11
N PRO A 156 9.71 -23.93 18.17
CA PRO A 156 10.17 -23.30 16.93
C PRO A 156 8.98 -22.80 16.09
N PRO A 157 9.19 -21.78 15.23
CA PRO A 157 8.18 -21.36 14.27
C PRO A 157 8.02 -22.41 13.16
N THR A 158 6.82 -22.49 12.59
CA THR A 158 6.54 -23.30 11.39
C THR A 158 6.45 -22.43 10.13
N SER A 159 6.37 -23.04 8.95
CA SER A 159 6.02 -22.33 7.71
C SER A 159 4.68 -21.60 7.82
N ASP A 160 3.70 -22.21 8.49
CA ASP A 160 2.40 -21.62 8.74
C ASP A 160 2.50 -20.36 9.62
N ASP A 161 3.43 -20.31 10.58
CA ASP A 161 3.68 -19.10 11.36
C ASP A 161 4.30 -17.99 10.50
N LEU A 162 5.23 -18.35 9.60
CA LEU A 162 5.84 -17.41 8.66
C LEU A 162 4.81 -16.83 7.68
N ASP A 163 3.99 -17.70 7.09
CA ASP A 163 2.90 -17.30 6.18
C ASP A 163 1.92 -16.35 6.86
N TYR A 164 1.65 -16.60 8.14
CA TYR A 164 0.80 -15.74 8.94
C TYR A 164 1.47 -14.40 9.27
N HIS A 165 2.75 -14.42 9.66
CA HIS A 165 3.55 -13.22 9.93
C HIS A 165 3.61 -12.31 8.70
N LEU A 166 3.76 -12.86 7.50
CA LEU A 166 3.69 -12.13 6.23
C LEU A 166 2.36 -11.37 6.06
N THR A 167 1.24 -11.88 6.57
CA THR A 167 -0.06 -11.16 6.53
C THR A 167 -0.10 -9.93 7.43
N THR A 168 0.87 -9.80 8.34
CA THR A 168 1.03 -8.66 9.24
C THR A 168 2.06 -7.64 8.74
N MET A 169 2.55 -7.83 7.52
CA MET A 169 3.33 -6.82 6.79
C MET A 169 2.37 -5.95 5.98
N PHE A 170 2.51 -4.63 6.10
CA PHE A 170 1.65 -3.66 5.41
C PHE A 170 2.45 -2.62 4.60
N PRO A 171 3.49 -3.00 3.84
CA PRO A 171 4.15 -2.05 2.96
C PRO A 171 3.14 -1.55 1.90
N PRO A 172 3.38 -0.36 1.32
CA PRO A 172 2.54 0.17 0.24
C PRO A 172 2.58 -0.69 -1.02
N VAL A 173 3.63 -1.50 -1.20
CA VAL A 173 3.75 -2.55 -2.23
C VAL A 173 4.14 -3.84 -1.53
N ARG A 174 3.29 -4.88 -1.60
CA ARG A 174 3.51 -6.16 -0.91
C ARG A 174 3.71 -7.31 -1.91
N PRO A 175 4.79 -8.10 -1.78
CA PRO A 175 4.99 -9.28 -2.62
C PRO A 175 4.27 -10.50 -2.03
N ARG A 176 3.36 -11.13 -2.81
CA ARG A 176 2.57 -12.33 -2.44
C ARG A 176 2.42 -13.29 -3.63
N GLY A 177 3.52 -13.57 -4.35
CA GLY A 177 3.51 -14.26 -5.66
C GLY A 177 3.07 -13.35 -6.81
N TYR A 178 2.39 -12.26 -6.49
CA TYR A 178 2.12 -11.08 -7.32
C TYR A 178 2.53 -9.81 -6.57
N ILE A 179 2.57 -8.68 -7.27
CA ILE A 179 2.74 -7.34 -6.71
C ILE A 179 1.38 -6.85 -6.25
N GLU A 180 1.19 -6.71 -4.95
CA GLU A 180 -0.02 -6.13 -4.36
C GLU A 180 0.20 -4.64 -4.08
N ILE A 181 -0.46 -3.78 -4.85
CA ILE A 181 -0.43 -2.32 -4.69
C ILE A 181 -1.47 -1.91 -3.65
N ARG A 182 -1.02 -1.21 -2.61
CA ARG A 182 -1.82 -0.96 -1.38
C ARG A 182 -1.86 0.51 -0.97
N TYR A 183 -1.47 1.42 -1.86
CA TYR A 183 -1.35 2.84 -1.56
C TYR A 183 -2.53 3.70 -2.06
N LEU A 184 -3.56 3.10 -2.66
CA LEU A 184 -4.75 3.83 -3.10
C LEU A 184 -5.79 3.96 -1.98
N ASP A 185 -6.43 5.12 -1.92
CA ASP A 185 -7.66 5.31 -1.16
C ASP A 185 -8.81 4.62 -1.91
N THR A 186 -9.83 4.16 -1.18
CA THR A 186 -11.05 3.70 -1.84
C THR A 186 -11.73 4.88 -2.56
N PRO A 187 -11.99 4.77 -3.88
CA PRO A 187 -12.75 5.78 -4.61
C PRO A 187 -14.24 5.68 -4.29
N ALA A 188 -15.03 6.64 -4.76
CA ALA A 188 -16.48 6.54 -4.75
C ALA A 188 -16.95 5.27 -5.51
N PRO A 189 -18.15 4.74 -5.22
CA PRO A 189 -18.67 3.54 -5.90
C PRO A 189 -18.54 3.64 -7.42
N GLY A 190 -17.92 2.64 -8.05
CA GLY A 190 -17.66 2.60 -9.49
C GLY A 190 -16.32 3.24 -9.93
N GLY A 191 -15.71 4.11 -9.13
CA GLY A 191 -14.47 4.83 -9.48
C GLY A 191 -13.18 4.02 -9.37
N TRP A 192 -13.26 2.68 -9.30
CA TRP A 192 -12.08 1.81 -9.20
C TRP A 192 -11.49 1.42 -10.57
N ILE A 193 -12.24 1.65 -11.65
CA ILE A 193 -11.85 1.23 -13.00
C ILE A 193 -10.65 2.04 -13.49
N ALA A 194 -10.71 3.38 -13.46
CA ALA A 194 -9.62 4.23 -13.93
C ALA A 194 -8.26 3.96 -13.26
N PRO A 195 -8.13 3.93 -11.90
CA PRO A 195 -6.85 3.62 -11.27
C PRO A 195 -6.35 2.20 -11.61
N SER A 196 -7.26 1.24 -11.76
CA SER A 196 -6.89 -0.14 -12.11
C SER A 196 -6.42 -0.25 -13.56
N ALA A 197 -7.16 0.35 -14.50
CA ALA A 197 -6.81 0.36 -15.93
C ALA A 197 -5.51 1.11 -16.18
N LEU A 198 -5.27 2.23 -15.49
CA LEU A 198 -4.01 2.96 -15.53
C LEU A 198 -2.84 2.06 -15.10
N LEU A 199 -2.96 1.38 -13.95
CA LEU A 199 -1.92 0.45 -13.48
C LEU A 199 -1.68 -0.71 -14.46
N VAL A 200 -2.74 -1.31 -15.02
CA VAL A 200 -2.58 -2.37 -16.02
C VAL A 200 -1.88 -1.86 -17.28
N ALA A 201 -2.24 -0.67 -17.77
CA ALA A 201 -1.62 -0.07 -18.94
C ALA A 201 -0.12 0.24 -18.71
N LEU A 202 0.23 0.81 -17.57
CA LEU A 202 1.61 1.19 -17.22
C LEU A 202 2.56 0.00 -17.05
N PHE A 203 2.02 -1.20 -16.81
CA PHE A 203 2.79 -2.43 -16.67
C PHE A 203 2.60 -3.41 -17.84
N SER A 204 1.98 -2.96 -18.94
CA SER A 204 1.62 -3.79 -20.08
C SER A 204 2.79 -4.20 -20.97
N ASP A 205 3.89 -3.45 -20.95
CA ASP A 205 5.06 -3.66 -21.81
C ASP A 205 6.33 -3.16 -21.11
N PRO A 206 7.50 -3.82 -21.26
CA PRO A 206 8.75 -3.35 -20.69
C PRO A 206 9.10 -1.90 -21.06
N SER A 207 8.85 -1.47 -22.30
CA SER A 207 9.14 -0.09 -22.73
C SER A 207 8.25 0.96 -22.03
N VAL A 208 7.03 0.57 -21.63
CA VAL A 208 6.14 1.43 -20.84
C VAL A 208 6.63 1.50 -19.40
N VAL A 209 7.15 0.40 -18.85
CA VAL A 209 7.78 0.38 -17.51
C VAL A 209 9.01 1.30 -17.47
N ASP A 210 9.83 1.34 -18.52
CA ASP A 210 10.95 2.29 -18.64
C ASP A 210 10.44 3.75 -18.62
N GLY A 211 9.35 4.02 -19.35
CA GLY A 211 8.68 5.31 -19.33
C GLY A 211 8.16 5.69 -17.93
N VAL A 212 7.64 4.73 -17.17
CA VAL A 212 7.22 4.95 -15.77
C VAL A 212 8.40 5.34 -14.88
N LEU A 213 9.53 4.65 -15.01
CA LEU A 213 10.74 4.97 -14.25
C LEU A 213 11.18 6.41 -14.51
N ALA A 214 11.25 6.82 -15.78
CA ALA A 214 11.59 8.19 -16.17
C ALA A 214 10.56 9.21 -15.65
N ALA A 215 9.26 8.94 -15.83
CA ALA A 215 8.20 9.85 -15.43
C ALA A 215 8.10 10.03 -13.91
N THR A 216 8.55 9.05 -13.12
CA THR A 216 8.43 9.07 -11.66
C THR A 216 9.68 9.52 -10.93
N GLU A 217 10.83 9.65 -11.61
CA GLU A 217 12.12 10.01 -11.02
C GLU A 217 12.04 11.23 -10.08
N ARG A 218 11.40 12.32 -10.55
CA ARG A 218 11.27 13.57 -9.78
C ARG A 218 10.40 13.47 -8.52
N ALA A 219 9.53 12.46 -8.45
CA ALA A 219 8.62 12.20 -7.34
C ALA A 219 9.12 11.06 -6.43
N ALA A 220 10.25 10.43 -6.76
CA ALA A 220 10.80 9.30 -6.03
C ALA A 220 10.99 9.61 -4.54
N GLY A 221 10.56 8.68 -3.68
CA GLY A 221 10.67 8.79 -2.23
C GLY A 221 9.71 9.78 -1.56
N ARG A 222 8.89 10.53 -2.31
CA ARG A 222 8.02 11.60 -1.76
C ARG A 222 6.68 11.09 -1.21
N TRP A 223 6.69 9.91 -0.59
CA TRP A 223 5.50 9.19 -0.11
C TRP A 223 4.67 9.98 0.89
N LEU A 224 5.30 10.53 1.94
CA LEU A 224 4.60 11.31 2.95
C LEU A 224 4.14 12.66 2.38
N THR A 225 4.94 13.28 1.51
CA THR A 225 4.58 14.52 0.83
C THR A 225 3.37 14.35 -0.06
N ALA A 226 3.28 13.24 -0.80
CA ALA A 226 2.10 12.88 -1.58
C ALA A 226 0.87 12.70 -0.71
N ALA A 227 0.98 11.97 0.41
CA ALA A 227 -0.15 11.82 1.33
C ALA A 227 -0.60 13.17 1.93
N ARG A 228 0.35 14.08 2.22
CA ARG A 228 0.06 15.38 2.83
C ARG A 228 -0.53 16.38 1.84
N HIS A 229 0.14 16.58 0.72
CA HIS A 229 -0.13 17.69 -0.21
C HIS A 229 -0.81 17.24 -1.50
N GLY A 230 -0.80 15.95 -1.83
CA GLY A 230 -1.36 15.43 -3.06
C GLY A 230 -0.80 16.14 -4.28
N MET A 231 -1.69 16.53 -5.20
CA MET A 231 -1.37 17.25 -6.43
C MET A 231 -0.94 18.71 -6.21
N ALA A 232 -1.01 19.26 -4.98
CA ALA A 232 -0.51 20.60 -4.69
C ALA A 232 1.03 20.67 -4.66
N ASP A 233 1.72 19.53 -4.65
CA ASP A 233 3.16 19.47 -4.80
C ASP A 233 3.56 19.40 -6.28
N GLU A 234 4.32 20.40 -6.74
CA GLU A 234 4.63 20.59 -8.16
C GLU A 234 5.43 19.43 -8.79
N ARG A 235 6.34 18.80 -8.02
CA ARG A 235 7.13 17.67 -8.52
C ARG A 235 6.24 16.46 -8.74
N ILE A 236 5.32 16.20 -7.80
CA ILE A 236 4.36 15.12 -7.91
C ILE A 236 3.36 15.40 -9.03
N ALA A 237 2.81 16.62 -9.13
CA ALA A 237 1.88 16.99 -10.18
C ALA A 237 2.48 16.87 -11.59
N THR A 238 3.76 17.22 -11.74
CA THR A 238 4.47 17.05 -13.03
C THR A 238 4.65 15.58 -13.37
N ALA A 239 5.07 14.74 -12.41
CA ALA A 239 5.15 13.30 -12.61
C ALA A 239 3.79 12.68 -12.93
N ALA A 240 2.73 13.14 -12.26
CA ALA A 240 1.37 12.69 -12.51
C ALA A 240 0.90 12.96 -13.94
N ARG A 241 1.17 14.15 -14.49
CA ARG A 241 0.84 14.47 -15.89
C ARG A 241 1.52 13.52 -16.87
N GLU A 242 2.81 13.25 -16.67
CA GLU A 242 3.57 12.34 -17.53
C GLU A 242 3.10 10.89 -17.40
N VAL A 243 2.84 10.42 -16.18
CA VAL A 243 2.30 9.08 -15.92
C VAL A 243 0.91 8.90 -16.53
N VAL A 244 0.02 9.90 -16.40
CA VAL A 244 -1.32 9.85 -17.00
C VAL A 244 -1.23 9.83 -18.52
N ALA A 245 -0.40 10.69 -19.14
CA ALA A 245 -0.20 10.70 -20.58
C ALA A 245 0.30 9.34 -21.10
N LEU A 246 1.36 8.81 -20.48
CA LEU A 246 1.93 7.50 -20.82
C LEU A 246 0.90 6.37 -20.65
N GLY A 247 0.11 6.43 -19.57
CA GLY A 247 -0.95 5.49 -19.29
C GLY A 247 -2.04 5.49 -20.35
N ILE A 248 -2.53 6.69 -20.71
CA ILE A 248 -3.56 6.88 -21.76
C ILE A 248 -3.08 6.33 -23.11
N GLU A 249 -1.86 6.67 -23.50
CA GLU A 249 -1.25 6.14 -24.73
C GLU A 249 -1.17 4.60 -24.72
N SER A 250 -1.04 4.00 -23.54
CA SER A 250 -0.89 2.55 -23.36
C SER A 250 -2.22 1.81 -23.12
N LEU A 251 -3.36 2.50 -22.95
CA LEU A 251 -4.66 1.88 -22.64
C LEU A 251 -5.14 0.89 -23.72
N HIS A 252 -4.73 1.07 -24.97
CA HIS A 252 -5.07 0.14 -26.06
C HIS A 252 -4.54 -1.29 -25.83
N ARG A 253 -3.55 -1.45 -24.94
CA ARG A 253 -2.94 -2.75 -24.59
C ARG A 253 -3.72 -3.55 -23.54
N THR A 254 -4.76 -2.97 -22.94
CA THR A 254 -5.51 -3.61 -21.85
C THR A 254 -6.71 -4.42 -22.32
N GLY A 255 -6.98 -4.48 -23.63
CA GLY A 255 -8.13 -5.17 -24.20
C GLY A 255 -9.48 -4.46 -24.00
N LEU A 256 -9.47 -3.20 -23.56
CA LEU A 256 -10.66 -2.37 -23.42
C LEU A 256 -11.17 -1.90 -24.79
N SER A 257 -12.48 -1.68 -24.90
CA SER A 257 -13.08 -1.08 -26.10
C SER A 257 -12.68 0.38 -26.24
N HIS A 258 -12.78 0.92 -27.46
CA HIS A 258 -12.52 2.34 -27.72
C HIS A 258 -13.35 3.27 -26.82
N ASP A 259 -14.63 2.96 -26.61
CA ASP A 259 -15.51 3.74 -25.74
C ASP A 259 -15.07 3.70 -24.27
N GLN A 260 -14.65 2.52 -23.79
CA GLN A 260 -14.11 2.38 -22.44
C GLN A 260 -12.81 3.18 -22.26
N ILE A 261 -11.91 3.11 -23.24
CA ILE A 261 -10.66 3.88 -23.24
C ILE A 261 -10.97 5.37 -23.19
N SER A 262 -11.88 5.87 -24.04
CA SER A 262 -12.27 7.28 -24.06
C SER A 262 -12.78 7.77 -22.71
N VAL A 263 -13.68 7.00 -22.07
CA VAL A 263 -14.22 7.34 -20.74
C VAL A 263 -13.13 7.36 -19.67
N ILE A 264 -12.24 6.36 -19.67
CA ILE A 264 -11.15 6.26 -18.69
C ILE A 264 -10.15 7.40 -18.88
N SER A 265 -9.78 7.72 -20.13
CA SER A 265 -8.87 8.84 -20.42
C SER A 265 -9.42 10.16 -19.90
N GLN A 266 -10.71 10.45 -20.15
CA GLN A 266 -11.36 11.65 -19.63
C GLN A 266 -11.38 11.69 -18.09
N GLU A 267 -11.63 10.55 -17.43
CA GLU A 267 -11.58 10.47 -15.97
C GLU A 267 -10.17 10.75 -15.43
N LEU A 268 -9.14 10.18 -16.07
CA LEU A 268 -7.74 10.37 -15.67
C LEU A 268 -7.25 11.81 -15.90
N GLU A 269 -7.58 12.40 -17.04
CA GLU A 269 -7.27 13.80 -17.33
C GLU A 269 -7.94 14.75 -16.35
N GLY A 270 -9.19 14.46 -15.95
CA GLY A 270 -9.92 15.23 -14.94
C GLY A 270 -9.34 15.18 -13.53
N LYS A 271 -8.30 14.35 -13.28
CA LYS A 271 -7.57 14.30 -11.99
C LYS A 271 -6.37 15.25 -11.93
N LEU A 272 -5.92 15.78 -13.07
CA LEU A 272 -4.74 16.65 -13.19
C LEU A 272 -5.06 18.10 -12.82
#